data_AF-A0A060ZFS7-F1
#
_entry.id   AF-A0A060ZFS7-F1
#
_cell.length_a   1.000
_cell.length_b   1.000
_cell.length_c   1.000
_cell.angle_alpha   90.00
_cell.angle_beta   90.00
_cell.angle_gamma   90.00
#
_symmetry.space_group_name_H-M   'P 1'
#
loop_
_entity.id
_entity.type
_entity.pdbx_description
1 polymer ?
#
loop_
_entity_poly.entity_id
_entity_poly.type
_entity_poly.pdbx_seq_one_letter_code
_entity_poly.pdbx_strand_id
1 'polypeptide(L)' 'MVQHFTGAKLPAIQDLYTRRCQRKALKIVKESSHPSHRLFSLLPHGKRYRSAKSRLKKMLNSFSAQAMRLLNI' A
#
# COMPACT_ATOMS: atom_id res chain seq x y z
N MET A 1 22.00 -10.04 -11.12
CA MET A 1 22.51 -8.97 -12.03
C MET A 1 21.74 -7.70 -11.72
N VAL A 2 22.43 -6.59 -11.43
CA VAL A 2 21.82 -5.29 -11.09
C VAL A 2 21.92 -4.41 -12.32
N GLN A 3 20.81 -3.84 -12.77
CA GLN A 3 20.75 -2.97 -13.95
C GLN A 3 20.98 -1.50 -13.52
N HIS A 4 21.76 -0.75 -14.29
CA HIS A 4 22.09 0.66 -14.01
C HIS A 4 21.73 1.51 -15.23
N PHE A 5 20.95 2.58 -15.06
CA PHE A 5 20.48 3.40 -16.20
C PHE A 5 21.28 4.71 -16.35
N THR A 6 21.89 5.22 -15.27
CA THR A 6 22.68 6.47 -15.23
C THR A 6 23.49 6.56 -13.92
N GLY A 7 24.26 5.52 -13.60
CA GLY A 7 25.05 5.44 -12.34
C GLY A 7 24.24 5.09 -11.08
N ALA A 8 22.92 5.27 -11.10
CA ALA A 8 22.02 4.76 -10.06
C ALA A 8 21.59 3.30 -10.34
N LYS A 9 21.52 2.47 -9.28
CA LYS A 9 20.89 1.15 -9.36
C LYS A 9 19.42 1.34 -9.72
N LEU A 10 18.97 0.64 -10.76
CA LEU A 10 17.56 0.62 -11.11
C LEU A 10 16.80 -0.03 -9.93
N PRO A 11 15.79 0.65 -9.35
CA PRO A 11 15.00 0.05 -8.29
C PRO A 11 14.31 -1.19 -8.84
N ALA A 12 14.22 -2.24 -8.02
CA ALA A 12 13.50 -3.42 -8.43
C ALA A 12 12.03 -3.05 -8.72
N ILE A 13 11.39 -3.77 -9.64
CA ILE A 13 9.95 -3.57 -9.93
C ILE A 13 9.12 -3.67 -8.64
N GLN A 14 9.53 -4.52 -7.70
CA GLN A 14 8.91 -4.67 -6.39
C GLN A 14 9.03 -3.40 -5.53
N ASP A 15 10.17 -2.71 -5.57
CA ASP A 15 10.37 -1.46 -4.82
C ASP A 15 9.51 -0.33 -5.39
N LEU A 16 9.45 -0.23 -6.72
CA LEU A 16 8.58 0.72 -7.42
C LEU A 16 7.11 0.48 -7.06
N TYR A 17 6.69 -0.79 -7.08
CA TYR A 17 5.34 -1.20 -6.69
C TYR A 17 5.04 -0.82 -5.24
N THR A 18 5.92 -1.18 -4.31
CA THR A 18 5.78 -0.92 -2.87
C THR A 18 5.70 0.58 -2.57
N ARG A 19 6.60 1.38 -3.15
CA ARG A 19 6.59 2.84 -3.02
C ARG A 19 5.30 3.45 -3.56
N ARG A 20 4.76 2.93 -4.66
CA ARG A 20 3.48 3.37 -5.23
C ARG A 20 2.30 3.04 -4.31
N CYS A 21 2.28 1.82 -3.77
CA CYS A 21 1.31 1.37 -2.76
C CYS A 21 1.27 2.30 -1.55
N GLN A 22 2.43 2.57 -0.94
CA GLN A 22 2.54 3.45 0.22
C GLN A 22 2.04 4.87 -0.09
N ARG A 23 2.50 5.48 -1.18
CA ARG A 23 2.10 6.84 -1.57
C ARG A 23 0.59 7.01 -1.72
N LYS A 24 -0.06 6.08 -2.41
CA LYS A 24 -1.51 6.17 -2.63
C LYS A 24 -2.30 5.88 -1.36
N ALA A 25 -1.85 4.94 -0.52
CA ALA A 25 -2.50 4.69 0.76
C ALA A 25 -2.39 5.91 1.69
N LEU A 26 -1.23 6.55 1.78
CA LEU A 26 -1.07 7.81 2.53
C LEU A 26 -1.98 8.92 1.98
N LYS A 27 -2.16 9.00 0.66
CA LYS A 27 -3.11 9.94 0.05
C LYS A 27 -4.54 9.64 0.50
N ILE A 28 -4.97 8.38 0.47
CA ILE A 28 -6.32 7.96 0.90
C ILE A 28 -6.53 8.22 2.41
N VAL A 29 -5.51 7.99 3.24
CA VAL A 29 -5.55 8.29 4.68
C VAL A 29 -5.70 9.80 4.90
N LYS A 30 -5.02 10.64 4.11
CA LYS A 30 -5.08 12.10 4.24
C LYS A 30 -6.40 12.68 3.70
N GLU A 31 -6.98 12.05 2.68
CA GLU A 31 -8.17 12.53 1.96
C GLU A 31 -9.45 11.90 2.52
N SER A 32 -10.10 12.60 3.45
CA SER A 32 -11.31 12.11 4.15
C SER A 32 -12.53 11.90 3.23
N SER A 33 -12.61 12.64 2.12
CA SER A 33 -13.65 12.50 1.09
C SER A 33 -13.47 11.28 0.20
N HIS A 34 -12.33 10.59 0.28
CA HIS A 34 -12.04 9.46 -0.59
C HIS A 34 -12.97 8.26 -0.30
N PRO A 35 -13.55 7.59 -1.31
CA PRO A 35 -14.51 6.49 -1.09
C PRO A 35 -13.92 5.32 -0.29
N SER A 36 -12.62 5.07 -0.47
CA SER A 36 -11.90 4.04 0.29
C SER A 36 -11.39 4.51 1.66
N HIS A 37 -11.55 5.77 2.07
CA HIS A 37 -11.00 6.32 3.33
C HIS A 37 -11.41 5.48 4.55
N ARG A 38 -12.66 5.03 4.60
CA ARG A 38 -13.17 4.14 5.66
C ARG A 38 -12.38 2.83 5.79
N LEU A 39 -11.87 2.30 4.68
CA LEU A 39 -11.04 1.09 4.70
C LEU A 39 -9.68 1.38 5.33
N PHE A 40 -9.11 2.57 5.10
CA PHE A 40 -7.83 3.02 5.65
C PHE A 40 -7.97 3.71 7.02
N SER A 41 -8.97 3.32 7.80
CA SER A 41 -9.14 3.76 9.17
C SER A 41 -8.21 2.98 10.12
N LEU A 42 -7.62 3.70 11.08
CA LEU A 42 -6.89 3.08 12.18
C LEU A 42 -7.85 2.35 13.12
N LEU A 43 -7.37 1.25 13.68
CA LEU A 43 -8.02 0.56 14.79
C LEU A 43 -7.98 1.43 16.05
N PRO A 44 -8.85 1.17 17.05
CA PRO A 44 -8.91 1.96 18.28
C PRO A 44 -7.57 2.10 19.03
N HIS A 45 -6.66 1.13 18.87
CA HIS A 45 -5.32 1.18 19.44
C HIS A 45 -4.35 2.12 18.72
N GLY A 46 -4.76 2.72 17.58
CA GLY A 46 -3.98 3.72 16.83
C GLY A 46 -2.74 3.21 16.10
N LYS A 47 -2.34 1.94 16.28
CA LYS A 47 -1.10 1.40 15.70
C LYS A 47 -1.26 0.73 14.34
N ARG A 48 -2.48 0.28 14.00
CA ARG A 48 -2.74 -0.58 12.83
C ARG A 48 -4.01 -0.18 12.11
N TYR A 49 -4.02 -0.30 10.79
CA TYR A 49 -5.17 -0.12 9.90
C TYR A 49 -6.01 -1.40 9.77
N ARG A 50 -7.26 -1.28 9.32
CA ARG A 50 -8.15 -2.43 9.09
C ARG A 50 -7.77 -3.25 7.84
N SER A 51 -7.21 -4.43 8.02
CA SER A 51 -6.90 -5.31 6.88
C SER A 51 -8.16 -5.77 6.11
N ALA A 52 -8.09 -5.73 4.78
CA ALA A 52 -9.13 -6.30 3.92
C ALA A 52 -9.20 -7.83 4.10
N LYS A 53 -10.37 -8.35 4.50
CA LYS A 53 -10.65 -9.79 4.55
C LYS A 53 -11.37 -10.20 3.26
N SER A 54 -10.75 -11.08 2.47
CA SER A 54 -11.35 -11.64 1.26
C SER A 54 -10.93 -13.08 1.06
N ARG A 55 -11.83 -13.89 0.51
CA ARG A 55 -11.51 -15.24 0.03
C ARG A 55 -10.88 -15.21 -1.38
N LEU A 56 -11.07 -14.12 -2.12
CA LEU A 56 -10.55 -14.01 -3.49
C LEU A 56 -9.11 -13.52 -3.48
N LYS A 57 -8.19 -14.34 -3.98
CA LYS A 57 -6.78 -14.00 -4.16
C LYS A 57 -6.60 -12.71 -4.98
N LYS A 58 -7.45 -12.47 -5.99
CA LYS A 58 -7.48 -11.23 -6.78
C LYS A 58 -7.70 -9.98 -5.91
N MET A 59 -8.58 -10.07 -4.91
CA MET A 59 -8.88 -8.98 -3.99
C MET A 59 -7.78 -8.79 -2.94
N LEU A 60 -7.16 -9.88 -2.47
CA LEU A 60 -6.00 -9.82 -1.57
C LEU A 60 -4.74 -9.25 -2.24
N ASN A 61 -4.58 -9.49 -3.53
CA ASN A 61 -3.49 -8.96 -4.37
C ASN A 61 -3.89 -7.64 -5.06
N SER A 62 -5.03 -7.08 -4.69
CA SER A 62 -5.40 -5.75 -5.17
C SER A 62 -4.50 -4.71 -4.54
N PHE A 63 -4.30 -3.62 -5.27
CA PHE A 63 -3.50 -2.49 -4.82
C PHE A 63 -3.86 -2.01 -3.41
N SER A 64 -5.15 -1.90 -3.11
CA SER A 64 -5.63 -1.41 -1.82
C SER A 64 -5.28 -2.37 -0.68
N ALA A 65 -5.54 -3.67 -0.85
CA ALA A 65 -5.22 -4.67 0.17
C ALA A 65 -3.71 -4.79 0.43
N GLN A 66 -2.90 -4.69 -0.62
CA GLN A 66 -1.45 -4.74 -0.52
C GLN A 66 -0.89 -3.49 0.17
N ALA A 67 -1.44 -2.31 -0.13
CA ALA A 67 -1.04 -1.07 0.52
C ALA A 67 -1.39 -1.06 2.01
N MET A 68 -2.54 -1.62 2.41
CA MET A 68 -2.88 -1.78 3.83
C MET A 68 -1.93 -2.71 4.57
N ARG A 69 -1.50 -3.81 3.94
CA ARG A 69 -0.50 -4.72 4.52
C ARG A 69 0.85 -4.03 4.71
N LEU A 70 1.28 -3.25 3.72
CA LEU A 70 2.56 -2.51 3.79
C LEU A 70 2.57 -1.41 4.84
N LEU A 71 1.41 -0.86 5.21
CA LEU A 71 1.28 0.13 6.28
C LEU A 71 1.07 -0.49 7.67
N ASN A 72 0.69 -1.76 7.74
CA ASN A 72 0.50 -2.51 8.99
C ASN A 72 1.79 -3.24 9.38
N ILE A 73 2.68 -2.52 10.07
CA ILE A 73 3.90 -3.07 10.68
C ILE A 73 3.59 -3.50 12.13
#